data_AF-A0A6I9NFA9-F1
#
_entry.id   AF-A0A6I9NFA9-F1
#
_cell.length_a   1.000
_cell.length_b   1.000
_cell.length_c   1.000
_cell.angle_alpha   90.00
_cell.angle_beta   90.00
_cell.angle_gamma   90.00
#
_symmetry.space_group_name_H-M   'P 1'
#
loop_
_entity.id
_entity.type
_entity.pdbx_description
1 polymer ?
#
loop_
_entity_poly.entity_id
_entity_poly.type
_entity_poly.pdbx_seq_one_letter_code
_entity_poly.pdbx_strand_id
1 'polypeptide(L)'
;MVPVSSPPVLTTVPINVATDLYEIICNLYVQWTSELMLAYLHLLYFFQIVTPEKYEVSGSNQEAAIILTSCTEPKMTVTITLTSPLIREEPGRDGDVTSGMVKDPADVLDRQKCLDALAALRHAKWFQARANGLQSCVIVIRLLRDLCQRVPTWSPFPGWAMELLVEKAISSASAPLSPGDALRRVFECISSGILLPGGPGLADPCEKRTVDTLTTMGEQQREDITSSAQFALRLLAFRQVYKVLGMDPLPQVNPRFNVRNSRKRRHDNSEGTDSFEGEGKKDKKDYDSL
;
A
#
# COMPACT_ATOMS: atom_id res chain seq x y z
N MET A 1 -23.56 -40.79 -15.86
CA MET A 1 -22.94 -39.69 -16.62
C MET A 1 -22.26 -38.78 -15.62
N VAL A 2 -20.94 -38.85 -15.51
CA VAL A 2 -20.16 -37.90 -14.71
C VAL A 2 -20.17 -36.57 -15.48
N PRO A 3 -20.46 -35.42 -14.84
CA PRO A 3 -20.40 -34.15 -15.54
C PRO A 3 -18.96 -33.92 -16.00
N VAL A 4 -18.78 -33.68 -17.30
CA VAL A 4 -17.50 -33.25 -17.85
C VAL A 4 -17.21 -31.87 -17.27
N SER A 5 -16.34 -31.80 -16.27
CA SER A 5 -15.86 -30.54 -15.71
C SER A 5 -15.22 -29.73 -16.83
N SER A 6 -15.70 -28.51 -17.05
CA SER A 6 -15.08 -27.57 -17.97
C SER A 6 -13.58 -27.42 -17.65
N PRO A 7 -12.71 -27.19 -18.66
CA PRO A 7 -11.29 -27.03 -18.41
C PRO A 7 -11.05 -25.89 -17.42
N PRO A 8 -10.12 -26.04 -16.47
CA PRO A 8 -9.81 -25.00 -15.51
C PRO A 8 -9.43 -23.70 -16.23
N VAL A 9 -10.19 -22.63 -15.97
CA VAL A 9 -9.81 -21.29 -16.42
C VAL A 9 -8.71 -20.79 -15.48
N LEU A 10 -7.44 -20.89 -15.90
CA LEU A 10 -6.34 -20.23 -15.21
C LEU A 10 -6.55 -18.71 -15.30
N THR A 11 -7.19 -18.14 -14.27
CA THR A 11 -7.15 -16.70 -14.06
C THR A 11 -5.88 -16.39 -13.29
N THR A 12 -4.79 -16.11 -13.99
CA THR A 12 -3.58 -15.58 -13.36
C THR A 12 -3.79 -14.09 -13.14
N VAL A 13 -3.96 -13.67 -11.90
CA VAL A 13 -3.79 -12.26 -11.54
C VAL A 13 -2.37 -12.16 -11.00
N PRO A 14 -1.43 -11.49 -11.69
CA PRO A 14 -0.14 -11.19 -11.07
C PRO A 14 -0.42 -10.34 -9.82
N ILE A 15 -0.19 -10.92 -8.65
CA ILE A 15 -0.35 -10.20 -7.40
C ILE A 15 0.91 -9.39 -7.17
N ASN A 16 0.72 -8.10 -7.36
CA ASN A 16 1.52 -7.00 -6.85
C ASN A 16 2.89 -6.70 -7.49
N VAL A 17 2.99 -5.48 -8.00
CA VAL A 17 4.19 -4.81 -8.55
C VAL A 17 4.94 -4.04 -7.44
N ALA A 18 4.76 -4.43 -6.18
CA ALA A 18 5.16 -3.64 -5.00
C ALA A 18 5.74 -4.46 -3.83
N THR A 19 5.75 -5.79 -3.91
CA THR A 19 6.46 -6.68 -2.98
C THR A 19 7.39 -7.53 -3.82
N ASP A 20 8.64 -7.70 -3.41
CA ASP A 20 9.61 -8.62 -4.04
C ASP A 20 9.25 -10.11 -3.84
N LEU A 21 7.96 -10.42 -3.75
CA LEU A 21 7.37 -11.73 -3.62
C LEU A 21 6.34 -11.87 -4.74
N TYR A 22 6.65 -12.72 -5.73
CA TYR A 22 5.70 -13.08 -6.78
C TYR A 22 4.76 -14.14 -6.22
N GLU A 23 3.54 -13.75 -5.89
CA GLU A 23 2.46 -14.69 -5.57
C GLU A 23 1.52 -14.83 -6.76
N ILE A 24 1.29 -16.06 -7.21
CA ILE A 24 0.31 -16.36 -8.26
C ILE A 24 -0.82 -17.14 -7.61
N ILE A 25 -2.02 -16.57 -7.61
CA ILE A 25 -3.19 -17.26 -7.07
C ILE A 25 -3.97 -17.87 -8.22
N CYS A 26 -3.99 -19.19 -8.27
CA CYS A 26 -4.71 -19.95 -9.26
C CYS A 26 -6.12 -20.25 -8.73
N ASN A 27 -7.09 -19.55 -9.29
CA ASN A 27 -8.52 -19.81 -9.07
C ASN A 27 -8.95 -20.99 -9.94
N LEU A 28 -8.49 -22.17 -9.55
CA LEU A 28 -8.94 -23.43 -10.10
C LEU A 28 -10.08 -23.90 -9.18
N TYR A 29 -10.99 -24.75 -9.64
CA TYR A 29 -11.94 -25.42 -8.73
C TYR A 29 -11.22 -26.46 -7.84
N VAL A 30 -10.02 -26.13 -7.37
CA VAL A 30 -9.13 -26.99 -6.63
C VAL A 30 -9.49 -26.92 -5.16
N GLN A 31 -10.01 -28.02 -4.65
CA GLN A 31 -10.37 -28.20 -3.24
C GLN A 31 -9.54 -29.31 -2.59
N TRP A 32 -8.86 -30.13 -3.40
CA TRP A 32 -8.28 -31.40 -2.95
C TRP A 32 -6.76 -31.46 -3.13
N THR A 33 -6.03 -32.16 -2.24
CA THR A 33 -4.57 -32.33 -2.34
C THR A 33 -4.17 -33.18 -3.54
N SER A 34 -5.05 -34.09 -3.97
CA SER A 34 -4.92 -34.82 -5.23
C SER A 34 -4.87 -33.89 -6.46
N GLU A 35 -5.63 -32.80 -6.46
CA GLU A 35 -5.61 -31.81 -7.54
C GLU A 35 -4.37 -30.90 -7.46
N LEU A 36 -3.88 -30.59 -6.25
CA LEU A 36 -2.58 -29.95 -6.05
C LEU A 36 -1.46 -30.81 -6.65
N MET A 37 -1.49 -32.11 -6.44
CA MET A 37 -0.51 -33.04 -7.01
C MET A 37 -0.57 -33.07 -8.54
N LEU A 38 -1.77 -33.03 -9.13
CA LEU A 38 -1.93 -32.94 -10.59
C LEU A 38 -1.40 -31.61 -11.15
N ALA A 39 -1.70 -30.49 -10.49
CA ALA A 39 -1.19 -29.18 -10.87
C ALA A 39 0.35 -29.14 -10.79
N TYR A 40 0.93 -29.70 -9.73
CA TYR A 40 2.38 -29.85 -9.55
C TYR A 40 3.02 -30.64 -10.70
N LEU A 41 2.48 -31.82 -11.03
CA LEU A 41 3.01 -32.65 -12.12
C LEU A 41 2.90 -31.96 -13.49
N HIS A 42 1.79 -31.26 -13.74
CA HIS A 42 1.61 -30.52 -14.98
C HIS A 42 2.57 -29.34 -15.10
N LEU A 43 2.82 -28.63 -14.00
CA LEU A 43 3.74 -27.50 -13.95
C LEU A 43 5.19 -27.96 -14.18
N LEU A 44 5.60 -29.07 -13.58
CA LEU A 44 6.90 -29.71 -13.84
C LEU A 44 7.09 -30.02 -15.32
N TYR A 45 6.09 -30.62 -15.96
CA TYR A 45 6.13 -30.94 -17.38
C TYR A 45 6.17 -29.68 -18.26
N PHE A 46 5.32 -28.70 -17.96
CA PHE A 46 5.25 -27.45 -18.71
C PHE A 46 6.57 -26.67 -18.68
N PHE A 47 7.23 -26.57 -17.52
CA PHE A 47 8.52 -25.87 -17.41
C PHE A 47 9.61 -26.53 -18.26
N GLN A 48 9.62 -27.86 -18.39
CA GLN A 48 10.57 -28.56 -19.27
C GLN A 48 10.40 -28.19 -20.75
N ILE A 49 9.21 -27.75 -21.16
CA ILE A 49 8.88 -27.42 -22.55
C ILE A 49 9.11 -25.94 -22.84
N VAL A 50 8.74 -25.07 -21.90
CA VAL A 50 8.62 -23.63 -22.16
C VAL A 50 9.89 -22.85 -21.86
N THR A 51 10.79 -23.39 -21.02
CA THR A 51 12.05 -22.71 -20.71
C THR A 51 13.21 -23.71 -20.52
N PRO A 52 14.42 -23.40 -21.00
CA PRO A 52 15.61 -24.19 -20.69
C PRO A 52 16.10 -23.99 -19.24
N GLU A 53 15.58 -22.99 -18.53
CA GLU A 53 15.97 -22.70 -17.16
C GLU A 53 15.47 -23.76 -16.18
N LYS A 54 16.31 -24.08 -15.19
CA LYS A 54 15.99 -25.05 -14.14
C LYS A 54 15.37 -24.34 -12.94
N TYR A 55 14.23 -24.83 -12.51
CA TYR A 55 13.54 -24.41 -11.31
C TYR A 55 13.40 -25.60 -10.35
N GLU A 56 13.58 -25.35 -9.07
CA GLU A 56 13.19 -26.28 -8.03
C GLU A 56 11.69 -26.09 -7.75
N VAL A 57 10.91 -27.16 -7.87
CA VAL A 57 9.45 -27.14 -7.66
C VAL A 57 9.12 -28.03 -6.48
N SER A 58 8.47 -27.46 -5.47
CA SER A 58 7.99 -28.19 -4.28
C SER A 58 6.50 -27.94 -4.06
N GLY A 59 5.74 -28.98 -3.73
CA GLY A 59 4.34 -28.86 -3.31
C GLY A 59 4.23 -28.87 -1.78
N SER A 60 3.38 -28.01 -1.23
CA SER A 60 3.10 -27.95 0.21
C SER A 60 1.60 -27.94 0.47
N ASN A 61 1.10 -29.02 1.07
CA ASN A 61 -0.31 -29.12 1.47
C ASN A 61 -0.63 -28.15 2.63
N GLN A 62 0.33 -27.92 3.54
CA GLN A 62 0.16 -27.01 4.69
C GLN A 62 0.04 -25.54 4.26
N GLU A 63 0.69 -25.17 3.16
CA GLU A 63 0.61 -23.82 2.59
C GLU A 63 -0.44 -23.72 1.47
N ALA A 64 -1.11 -24.82 1.14
CA ALA A 64 -2.00 -24.94 -0.02
C ALA A 64 -1.36 -24.40 -1.32
N ALA A 65 -0.06 -24.64 -1.50
CA ALA A 65 0.73 -23.95 -2.51
C ALA A 65 1.77 -24.85 -3.20
N ILE A 66 2.17 -24.42 -4.40
CA ILE A 66 3.34 -24.90 -5.13
C ILE A 66 4.41 -23.81 -5.09
N ILE A 67 5.59 -24.12 -4.59
CA ILE A 67 6.70 -23.17 -4.45
C ILE A 67 7.72 -23.46 -5.55
N LEU A 68 8.05 -22.43 -6.32
CA LEU A 68 9.07 -22.43 -7.35
C LEU A 68 10.28 -21.62 -6.86
N THR A 69 11.47 -22.20 -6.94
CA THR A 69 12.71 -21.51 -6.58
C THR A 69 13.68 -21.53 -7.75
N SER A 70 14.25 -20.36 -8.10
CA SER A 70 15.29 -20.28 -9.12
C SER A 70 16.58 -20.94 -8.62
N CYS A 71 17.27 -21.61 -9.55
CA CYS A 71 18.55 -22.25 -9.27
C CYS A 71 19.75 -21.30 -9.43
N THR A 72 19.51 -20.05 -9.85
CA THR A 72 20.53 -19.02 -10.09
C THR A 72 20.49 -17.95 -9.00
N GLU A 73 21.65 -17.38 -8.68
CA GLU A 73 21.74 -16.28 -7.73
C GLU A 73 21.50 -14.92 -8.41
N PRO A 74 20.75 -13.99 -7.77
CA PRO A 74 20.04 -14.16 -6.50
C PRO A 74 18.83 -15.11 -6.63
N LYS A 75 18.64 -15.98 -5.63
CA LYS A 75 17.52 -16.94 -5.64
C LYS A 75 16.19 -16.19 -5.58
N MET A 76 15.35 -16.40 -6.58
CA MET A 76 13.97 -15.92 -6.61
C MET A 76 13.05 -17.07 -6.18
N THR A 77 12.06 -16.77 -5.34
CA THR A 77 11.00 -17.71 -4.98
C THR A 77 9.66 -17.18 -5.44
N VAL A 78 8.85 -18.01 -6.09
CA VAL A 78 7.47 -17.74 -6.50
C VAL A 78 6.57 -18.73 -5.78
N THR A 79 5.55 -18.23 -5.08
CA THR A 79 4.56 -19.08 -4.41
C THR A 79 3.27 -19.08 -5.23
N ILE A 80 2.83 -20.27 -5.65
CA ILE A 80 1.58 -20.46 -6.38
C ILE A 80 0.55 -21.04 -5.42
N THR A 81 -0.31 -20.19 -4.88
CA THR A 81 -1.35 -20.60 -3.94
C THR A 81 -2.59 -21.08 -4.70
N LEU A 82 -3.07 -22.27 -4.34
CA LEU A 82 -4.24 -22.91 -4.94
C LEU A 82 -5.46 -22.64 -4.07
N THR A 83 -6.54 -22.15 -4.68
CA THR A 83 -7.79 -21.89 -3.96
C THR A 83 -8.99 -21.97 -4.88
N SER A 84 -10.18 -22.18 -4.31
CA SER A 84 -11.46 -22.30 -5.02
C SER A 84 -12.51 -21.37 -4.40
N PRO A 85 -13.31 -20.63 -5.19
CA PRO A 85 -14.40 -19.77 -4.70
C PRO A 85 -15.42 -20.52 -3.84
N LEU A 86 -15.60 -21.81 -4.10
CA LEU A 86 -16.50 -22.70 -3.35
C LEU A 86 -16.08 -22.83 -1.87
N ILE A 87 -14.81 -22.62 -1.54
CA ILE A 87 -14.32 -22.65 -0.14
C ILE A 87 -14.95 -21.52 0.70
N ARG A 88 -15.39 -20.43 0.05
CA ARG A 88 -16.11 -19.33 0.70
C ARG A 88 -17.61 -19.61 0.84
N GLU A 89 -18.16 -20.55 0.07
CA GLU A 89 -19.58 -20.90 0.04
C GLU A 89 -19.86 -22.02 1.06
N GLU A 90 -19.98 -21.66 2.34
CA GLU A 90 -20.60 -22.56 3.32
C GLU A 90 -22.11 -22.63 3.10
N PRO A 91 -22.72 -23.84 3.14
CA PRO A 91 -24.16 -24.01 3.22
C PRO A 91 -24.61 -23.79 4.67
N GLY A 92 -24.58 -22.54 5.15
CA GLY A 92 -24.94 -22.20 6.53
C GLY A 92 -25.80 -20.95 6.58
N ARG A 93 -27.12 -21.14 6.58
CA ARG A 93 -28.09 -20.10 6.97
C ARG A 93 -27.75 -19.60 8.38
N ASP A 94 -28.07 -18.33 8.62
CA ASP A 94 -28.13 -17.73 9.95
C ASP A 94 -28.68 -18.72 11.00
N GLY A 95 -27.88 -19.03 12.03
CA GLY A 95 -28.39 -19.45 13.33
C GLY A 95 -28.32 -20.92 13.73
N ASP A 96 -27.67 -21.83 13.00
CA ASP A 96 -27.53 -23.23 13.46
C ASP A 96 -26.17 -23.52 14.09
N VAL A 97 -26.16 -23.78 15.41
CA VAL A 97 -24.96 -23.99 16.25
C VAL A 97 -24.32 -25.39 16.01
N THR A 98 -24.83 -26.15 15.05
CA THR A 98 -24.44 -27.53 14.76
C THR A 98 -23.47 -27.72 13.57
N SER A 99 -23.03 -26.65 12.90
CA SER A 99 -22.14 -26.74 11.72
C SER A 99 -20.64 -26.94 12.05
N GLY A 100 -20.30 -27.38 13.26
CA GLY A 100 -18.92 -27.49 13.75
C GLY A 100 -18.29 -28.89 13.69
N MET A 101 -18.95 -29.90 13.11
CA MET A 101 -18.51 -31.30 13.25
C MET A 101 -18.53 -32.14 11.95
N VAL A 102 -18.47 -31.53 10.78
CA VAL A 102 -17.99 -32.26 9.59
C VAL A 102 -16.49 -32.06 9.56
N LYS A 103 -15.72 -33.08 9.98
CA LYS A 103 -14.28 -33.07 9.70
C LYS A 103 -14.14 -33.02 8.20
N ASP A 104 -13.50 -31.95 7.71
CA ASP A 104 -13.10 -31.88 6.32
C ASP A 104 -12.36 -33.18 5.97
N PRO A 105 -12.64 -33.79 4.81
CA PRO A 105 -11.91 -34.96 4.36
C PRO A 105 -10.40 -34.71 4.43
N ALA A 106 -9.62 -35.74 4.76
CA ALA A 106 -8.16 -35.63 4.91
C ALA A 106 -7.42 -35.13 3.66
N ASP A 107 -8.10 -35.09 2.52
CA ASP A 107 -7.60 -34.65 1.22
C ASP A 107 -7.99 -33.19 0.91
N VAL A 108 -8.54 -32.40 1.83
CA VAL A 108 -8.87 -30.98 1.59
C VAL A 108 -7.67 -30.08 1.91
N LEU A 109 -7.42 -29.08 1.06
CA LEU A 109 -6.39 -28.06 1.30
C LEU A 109 -6.70 -27.24 2.56
N ASP A 110 -5.68 -26.64 3.18
CA ASP A 110 -5.90 -25.80 4.36
C ASP A 110 -6.90 -24.68 4.07
N ARG A 111 -8.05 -24.74 4.74
CA ARG A 111 -9.18 -23.85 4.49
C ARG A 111 -8.83 -22.39 4.73
N GLN A 112 -8.04 -22.10 5.77
CA GLN A 112 -7.67 -20.73 6.10
C GLN A 112 -6.72 -20.16 5.04
N LYS A 113 -5.71 -20.93 4.62
CA LYS A 113 -4.79 -20.53 3.54
C LYS A 113 -5.54 -20.24 2.24
N CYS A 114 -6.50 -21.09 1.88
CA CYS A 114 -7.32 -20.87 0.70
C CYS A 114 -8.20 -19.60 0.81
N LEU A 115 -8.75 -19.30 2.00
CA LEU A 115 -9.52 -18.09 2.24
C LEU A 115 -8.66 -16.82 2.18
N ASP A 116 -7.46 -16.87 2.75
CA ASP A 116 -6.47 -15.79 2.70
C ASP A 116 -6.06 -15.51 1.24
N ALA A 117 -5.84 -16.57 0.45
CA ALA A 117 -5.59 -16.45 -0.98
C ALA A 117 -6.76 -15.80 -1.74
N LEU A 118 -8.01 -16.14 -1.42
CA LEU A 118 -9.18 -15.47 -2.00
C LEU A 118 -9.31 -14.01 -1.56
N ALA A 119 -8.87 -13.65 -0.35
CA ALA A 119 -8.78 -12.27 0.09
C ALA A 119 -7.71 -11.51 -0.71
N ALA A 120 -6.49 -12.03 -0.81
CA ALA A 120 -5.40 -11.46 -1.58
C ALA A 120 -5.77 -11.29 -3.07
N LEU A 121 -6.47 -12.25 -3.67
CA LEU A 121 -6.97 -12.14 -5.05
C LEU A 121 -7.96 -10.97 -5.21
N ARG A 122 -8.84 -10.74 -4.22
CA ARG A 122 -9.76 -9.60 -4.23
C ARG A 122 -9.00 -8.28 -4.04
N HIS A 123 -8.05 -8.24 -3.12
CA HIS A 123 -7.18 -7.07 -2.90
C HIS A 123 -6.43 -6.70 -4.19
N ALA A 124 -5.86 -7.69 -4.90
CA ALA A 124 -5.18 -7.48 -6.17
C ALA A 124 -6.10 -6.92 -7.26
N LYS A 125 -7.33 -7.47 -7.40
CA LYS A 125 -8.34 -6.95 -8.34
C LYS A 125 -8.75 -5.52 -7.98
N TRP A 126 -8.97 -5.24 -6.70
CA TRP A 126 -9.28 -3.90 -6.22
C TRP A 126 -8.13 -2.94 -6.52
N PHE A 127 -6.88 -3.35 -6.26
CA PHE A 127 -5.70 -2.52 -6.50
C PHE A 127 -5.57 -2.16 -7.98
N GLN A 128 -5.71 -3.13 -8.87
CA GLN A 128 -5.72 -2.90 -10.31
C GLN A 128 -6.80 -1.91 -10.74
N ALA A 129 -8.02 -2.05 -10.21
CA ALA A 129 -9.14 -1.19 -10.56
C ALA A 129 -9.08 0.22 -9.95
N ARG A 130 -8.45 0.39 -8.77
CA ARG A 130 -8.56 1.60 -7.96
C ARG A 130 -7.25 2.35 -7.76
N ALA A 131 -6.15 1.64 -7.51
CA ALA A 131 -4.87 2.25 -7.14
C ALA A 131 -3.88 2.33 -8.32
N ASN A 132 -3.87 1.33 -9.21
CA ASN A 132 -2.85 1.22 -10.26
C ASN A 132 -2.89 2.40 -11.26
N GLY A 133 -4.09 2.82 -11.65
CA GLY A 133 -4.30 3.97 -12.55
C GLY A 133 -4.31 5.34 -11.85
N LEU A 134 -4.25 5.38 -10.51
CA LEU A 134 -4.32 6.63 -9.75
C LEU A 134 -2.95 7.31 -9.73
N GLN A 135 -2.88 8.52 -10.31
CA GLN A 135 -1.63 9.27 -10.40
C GLN A 135 -0.93 9.41 -9.04
N SER A 136 0.37 9.11 -9.02
CA SER A 136 1.23 9.12 -7.83
C SER A 136 0.92 8.08 -6.75
N CYS A 137 -0.17 7.31 -6.86
CA CYS A 137 -0.56 6.34 -5.83
C CYS A 137 0.50 5.25 -5.64
N VAL A 138 0.85 4.54 -6.72
CA VAL A 138 1.79 3.41 -6.66
C VAL A 138 3.17 3.84 -6.15
N ILE A 139 3.66 5.01 -6.55
CA ILE A 139 4.97 5.49 -6.08
C ILE A 139 4.93 5.85 -4.59
N VAL A 140 3.84 6.45 -4.09
CA VAL A 140 3.69 6.74 -2.65
C VAL A 140 3.59 5.46 -1.83
N ILE A 141 2.88 4.44 -2.32
CA ILE A 141 2.83 3.11 -1.69
C ILE A 141 4.24 2.52 -1.58
N ARG A 142 5.06 2.59 -2.64
CA ARG A 142 6.46 2.13 -2.62
C ARG A 142 7.30 2.87 -1.58
N LEU A 143 7.17 4.20 -1.50
CA LEU A 143 7.88 5.02 -0.52
C LEU A 143 7.49 4.67 0.92
N LEU A 144 6.20 4.43 1.18
CA LEU A 144 5.76 4.04 2.53
C LEU A 144 6.14 2.60 2.88
N ARG A 145 6.17 1.67 1.91
CA ARG A 145 6.72 0.32 2.12
C ARG A 145 8.18 0.37 2.55
N ASP A 146 9.00 1.15 1.84
CA ASP A 146 10.39 1.41 2.23
C ASP A 146 10.49 2.04 3.62
N LEU A 147 9.63 3.01 3.95
CA LEU A 147 9.56 3.59 5.29
C LEU A 147 9.25 2.54 6.36
N CYS A 148 8.31 1.63 6.12
CA CYS A 148 7.96 0.54 7.04
C CYS A 148 9.12 -0.44 7.25
N GLN A 149 9.99 -0.62 6.25
CA GLN A 149 11.19 -1.46 6.36
C GLN A 149 12.30 -0.76 7.13
N ARG A 150 12.54 0.54 6.86
CA ARG A 150 13.65 1.30 7.46
C ARG A 150 13.37 1.80 8.87
N VAL A 151 12.12 2.09 9.20
CA VAL A 151 11.74 2.72 10.48
C VAL A 151 10.89 1.75 11.29
N PRO A 152 11.44 1.15 12.37
CA PRO A 152 10.74 0.13 13.16
C PRO A 152 9.36 0.56 13.67
N THR A 153 9.15 1.83 13.99
CA THR A 153 7.85 2.40 14.37
C THR A 153 6.74 2.13 13.35
N TRP A 154 7.09 2.09 12.06
CA TRP A 154 6.14 1.89 10.95
C TRP A 154 5.96 0.41 10.58
N SER A 155 6.85 -0.48 11.05
CA SER A 155 6.81 -1.92 10.73
C SER A 155 5.48 -2.62 11.04
N PRO A 156 4.69 -2.24 12.08
CA PRO A 156 3.41 -2.90 12.34
C PRO A 156 2.30 -2.50 11.37
N PHE A 157 2.49 -1.48 10.51
CA PHE A 157 1.44 -0.97 9.63
C PHE A 157 1.10 -2.01 8.55
N PRO A 158 -0.10 -2.62 8.53
CA PRO A 158 -0.41 -3.69 7.59
C PRO A 158 -0.36 -3.19 6.15
N GLY A 159 0.30 -3.96 5.26
CA GLY A 159 0.49 -3.57 3.86
C GLY A 159 -0.83 -3.25 3.15
N TRP A 160 -1.87 -4.07 3.36
CA TRP A 160 -3.19 -3.83 2.79
C TRP A 160 -3.85 -2.54 3.32
N ALA A 161 -3.82 -2.30 4.63
CA ALA A 161 -4.36 -1.08 5.23
C ALA A 161 -3.65 0.18 4.70
N MET A 162 -2.33 0.09 4.52
CA MET A 162 -1.53 1.17 3.94
C MET A 162 -1.89 1.45 2.47
N GLU A 163 -2.07 0.42 1.64
CA GLU A 163 -2.51 0.59 0.25
C GLU A 163 -3.88 1.28 0.17
N LEU A 164 -4.84 0.84 1.00
CA LEU A 164 -6.16 1.46 1.11
C LEU A 164 -6.08 2.92 1.55
N LEU A 165 -5.26 3.22 2.56
CA LEU A 165 -5.11 4.58 3.07
C LEU A 165 -4.52 5.51 2.02
N VAL A 166 -3.48 5.06 1.29
CA VAL A 166 -2.85 5.86 0.24
C VAL A 166 -3.83 6.14 -0.90
N GLU A 167 -4.57 5.13 -1.36
CA GLU A 167 -5.58 5.30 -2.40
C GLU A 167 -6.65 6.30 -1.96
N LYS A 168 -7.26 6.11 -0.77
CA LYS A 168 -8.32 7.00 -0.25
C LYS A 168 -7.83 8.44 -0.05
N ALA A 169 -6.62 8.59 0.49
CA ALA A 169 -6.02 9.90 0.67
C ALA A 169 -5.85 10.62 -0.67
N ILE A 170 -5.31 9.95 -1.69
CA ILE A 170 -5.05 10.57 -2.99
C ILE A 170 -6.34 10.74 -3.81
N SER A 171 -7.24 9.76 -3.82
CA SER A 171 -8.48 9.78 -4.62
C SER A 171 -9.49 10.81 -4.12
N SER A 172 -9.39 11.24 -2.85
CA SER A 172 -10.19 12.34 -2.30
C SER A 172 -9.71 13.74 -2.71
N ALA A 173 -8.60 13.86 -3.43
CA ALA A 173 -8.13 15.15 -3.94
C ALA A 173 -8.98 15.62 -5.12
N SER A 174 -9.15 16.94 -5.25
CA SER A 174 -9.94 17.54 -6.35
C SER A 174 -9.23 17.51 -7.70
N ALA A 175 -7.92 17.24 -7.73
CA ALA A 175 -7.10 17.21 -8.93
C ALA A 175 -5.95 16.20 -8.78
N PRO A 176 -5.36 15.72 -9.89
CA PRO A 176 -4.20 14.84 -9.85
C PRO A 176 -3.02 15.48 -9.12
N LEU A 177 -2.36 14.71 -8.25
CA LEU A 177 -1.28 15.20 -7.39
C LEU A 177 0.09 14.83 -7.94
N SER A 178 1.07 15.73 -7.75
CA SER A 178 2.48 15.38 -7.90
C SER A 178 2.88 14.33 -6.84
N PRO A 179 3.95 13.55 -7.04
CA PRO A 179 4.39 12.57 -6.04
C PRO A 179 4.68 13.20 -4.67
N GLY A 180 5.25 14.42 -4.65
CA GLY A 180 5.54 15.14 -3.41
C GLY A 180 4.28 15.60 -2.68
N ASP A 181 3.28 16.12 -3.40
CA ASP A 181 2.02 16.56 -2.81
C ASP A 181 1.15 15.37 -2.38
N ALA A 182 1.17 14.27 -3.15
CA ALA A 182 0.52 13.02 -2.79
C ALA A 182 1.09 12.44 -1.50
N LEU A 183 2.43 12.38 -1.37
CA LEU A 183 3.09 11.94 -0.15
C LEU A 183 2.72 12.84 1.04
N ARG A 184 2.75 14.17 0.86
CA ARG A 184 2.33 15.13 1.90
C ARG A 184 0.91 14.85 2.36
N ARG A 185 -0.03 14.70 1.42
CA ARG A 185 -1.45 14.45 1.72
C ARG A 185 -1.65 13.16 2.50
N VAL A 186 -0.91 12.10 2.17
CA VAL A 186 -0.96 10.85 2.95
C VAL A 186 -0.49 11.07 4.40
N PHE A 187 0.62 11.80 4.60
CA PHE A 187 1.06 12.16 5.94
C PHE A 187 0.06 13.06 6.67
N GLU A 188 -0.63 13.97 6.00
CA GLU A 188 -1.72 14.77 6.58
C GLU A 188 -2.87 13.88 7.05
N CYS A 189 -3.30 12.91 6.23
CA CYS A 189 -4.34 11.96 6.60
C CYS A 189 -3.96 11.14 7.83
N ILE A 190 -2.75 10.58 7.89
CA ILE A 190 -2.29 9.82 9.07
C ILE A 190 -2.18 10.74 10.28
N SER A 191 -1.60 11.92 10.12
CA SER A 191 -1.40 12.91 11.19
C SER A 191 -2.70 13.40 11.82
N SER A 192 -3.80 13.38 11.06
CA SER A 192 -5.14 13.74 11.54
C SER A 192 -5.73 12.75 12.54
N GLY A 193 -5.08 11.60 12.75
CA GLY A 193 -5.50 10.58 13.70
C GLY A 193 -6.43 9.52 13.12
N ILE A 194 -6.46 9.33 11.80
CA ILE A 194 -7.32 8.31 11.15
C ILE A 194 -7.07 6.88 11.66
N LEU A 195 -5.86 6.61 12.18
CA LEU A 195 -5.49 5.30 12.74
C LEU A 195 -5.92 5.13 14.20
N LEU A 196 -6.25 6.21 14.91
CA LEU A 196 -6.54 6.19 16.34
C LEU A 196 -7.92 5.58 16.62
N PRO A 197 -8.11 4.97 17.82
CA PRO A 197 -9.42 4.50 18.26
C PRO A 197 -10.47 5.63 18.24
N GLY A 198 -11.72 5.27 17.94
CA GLY A 198 -12.84 6.23 17.88
C GLY A 198 -12.91 7.05 16.59
N GLY A 199 -11.93 6.94 15.70
CA GLY A 199 -11.99 7.47 14.34
C GLY A 199 -12.86 6.62 13.39
N PRO A 200 -13.06 7.07 12.14
CA PRO A 200 -13.82 6.31 11.14
C PRO A 200 -13.16 4.98 10.72
N GLY A 201 -11.87 4.79 11.03
CA GLY A 201 -11.10 3.60 10.70
C GLY A 201 -10.87 3.38 9.20
N LEU A 202 -10.36 2.20 8.84
CA LEU A 202 -10.13 1.79 7.45
C LEU A 202 -10.89 0.49 7.18
N ALA A 203 -12.12 0.63 6.69
CA ALA A 203 -12.95 -0.50 6.30
C ALA A 203 -12.43 -1.17 5.02
N ASP A 204 -12.36 -2.51 5.03
CA ASP A 204 -11.97 -3.31 3.87
C ASP A 204 -13.09 -3.30 2.79
N PRO A 205 -12.85 -2.71 1.60
CA PRO A 205 -13.83 -2.68 0.51
C PRO A 205 -14.02 -4.04 -0.18
N CYS A 206 -13.14 -5.01 0.08
CA CYS A 206 -13.20 -6.35 -0.49
C CYS A 206 -14.02 -7.32 0.34
N GLU A 207 -14.42 -6.96 1.57
CA GLU A 207 -15.24 -7.80 2.44
C GLU A 207 -16.72 -7.40 2.46
N LYS A 208 -17.59 -8.42 2.58
CA LYS A 208 -19.05 -8.21 2.65
C LYS A 208 -19.47 -7.62 4.00
N ARG A 209 -18.85 -8.09 5.08
CA ARG A 209 -19.01 -7.55 6.43
C ARG A 209 -18.04 -6.39 6.60
N THR A 210 -18.42 -5.40 7.39
CA THR A 210 -17.51 -4.30 7.75
C THR A 210 -16.36 -4.85 8.59
N VAL A 211 -15.17 -4.92 8.01
CA VAL A 211 -13.93 -5.37 8.66
C VAL A 211 -12.96 -4.19 8.73
N ASP A 212 -12.46 -3.87 9.93
CA ASP A 212 -11.38 -2.90 10.09
C ASP A 212 -10.03 -3.57 9.75
N THR A 213 -9.36 -3.02 8.75
CA THR A 213 -8.04 -3.50 8.29
C THR A 213 -6.91 -3.21 9.28
N LEU A 214 -7.14 -2.37 10.28
CA LEU A 214 -6.16 -2.03 11.30
C LEU A 214 -6.23 -2.94 12.54
N THR A 215 -7.09 -3.97 12.54
CA THR A 215 -7.34 -4.86 13.70
C THR A 215 -6.09 -5.52 14.29
N THR A 216 -5.05 -5.74 13.48
CA THR A 216 -3.77 -6.31 13.93
C THR A 216 -2.87 -5.31 14.66
N MET A 217 -3.20 -4.02 14.62
CA MET A 217 -2.44 -2.97 15.29
C MET A 217 -3.00 -2.65 16.66
N GLY A 218 -2.14 -2.70 17.68
CA GLY A 218 -2.44 -2.22 19.02
C GLY A 218 -2.57 -0.70 19.09
N GLU A 219 -3.21 -0.19 20.14
CA GLU A 219 -3.44 1.25 20.34
C GLU A 219 -2.14 2.06 20.36
N GLN A 220 -1.12 1.58 21.09
CA GLN A 220 0.18 2.24 21.14
C GLN A 220 0.85 2.32 19.77
N GLN A 221 0.77 1.26 18.96
CA GLN A 221 1.36 1.26 17.61
C GLN A 221 0.67 2.30 16.71
N ARG A 222 -0.64 2.44 16.83
CA ARG A 222 -1.42 3.46 16.10
C ARG A 222 -1.04 4.87 16.54
N GLU A 223 -0.84 5.10 17.83
CA GLU A 223 -0.37 6.39 18.37
C GLU A 223 1.05 6.72 17.90
N ASP A 224 1.97 5.76 17.98
CA ASP A 224 3.37 5.95 17.58
C ASP A 224 3.49 6.29 16.09
N ILE A 225 2.74 5.59 15.22
CA ILE A 225 2.70 5.91 13.78
C ILE A 225 2.06 7.28 13.54
N THR A 226 0.99 7.62 14.26
CA THR A 226 0.35 8.93 14.14
C THR A 226 1.32 10.06 14.53
N SER A 227 2.01 9.92 15.66
CA SER A 227 3.03 10.87 16.15
C SER A 227 4.22 10.98 15.18
N SER A 228 4.71 9.83 14.67
CA SER A 228 5.76 9.77 13.67
C SER A 228 5.36 10.48 12.36
N ALA A 229 4.13 10.27 11.90
CA ALA A 229 3.57 10.95 10.73
C ALA A 229 3.46 12.47 10.92
N GLN A 230 3.05 12.94 12.10
CA GLN A 230 3.01 14.37 12.44
C GLN A 230 4.40 15.01 12.41
N PHE A 231 5.43 14.26 12.82
CA PHE A 231 6.81 14.71 12.70
C PHE A 231 7.28 14.75 11.24
N ALA A 232 7.04 13.68 10.48
CA ALA A 232 7.36 13.62 9.05
C ALA A 232 6.68 14.75 8.27
N LEU A 233 5.41 15.02 8.53
CA LEU A 233 4.66 16.10 7.89
C LEU A 233 5.31 17.47 8.11
N ARG A 234 5.78 17.76 9.34
CA ARG A 234 6.53 18.99 9.63
C ARG A 234 7.84 19.04 8.84
N LEU A 235 8.57 17.93 8.72
CA LEU A 235 9.77 17.86 7.89
C LEU A 235 9.44 18.18 6.41
N LEU A 236 8.33 17.65 5.87
CA LEU A 236 7.88 17.96 4.52
C LEU A 236 7.56 19.46 4.34
N ALA A 237 6.92 20.10 5.32
CA ALA A 237 6.60 21.53 5.30
C ALA A 237 7.87 22.40 5.30
N PHE A 238 8.90 21.99 6.06
CA PHE A 238 10.20 22.68 6.13
C PHE A 238 11.21 22.21 5.07
N ARG A 239 10.75 21.54 4.00
CA ARG A 239 11.58 21.07 2.87
C ARG A 239 12.70 20.10 3.27
N GLN A 240 12.49 19.35 4.35
CA GLN A 240 13.40 18.32 4.88
C GLN A 240 12.94 16.90 4.55
N VAL A 241 12.27 16.71 3.40
CA VAL A 241 11.74 15.41 2.95
C VAL A 241 12.84 14.34 2.84
N TYR A 242 14.08 14.73 2.52
CA TYR A 242 15.23 13.83 2.45
C TYR A 242 15.45 13.05 3.76
N LYS A 243 15.14 13.65 4.92
CA LYS A 243 15.21 12.96 6.22
C LYS A 243 14.15 11.87 6.36
N VAL A 244 12.94 12.11 5.85
CA VAL A 244 11.84 11.13 5.85
C VAL A 244 12.18 9.97 4.90
N LEU A 245 12.76 10.30 3.75
CA LEU A 245 13.22 9.33 2.75
C LEU A 245 14.52 8.61 3.14
N GLY A 246 15.17 8.98 4.24
CA GLY A 246 16.42 8.34 4.69
C GLY A 246 17.58 8.52 3.70
N MET A 247 17.63 9.66 3.00
CA MET A 247 18.65 9.96 1.99
C MET A 247 19.33 11.30 2.25
N ASP A 248 20.46 11.52 1.60
CA ASP A 248 21.11 12.82 1.59
C ASP A 248 20.30 13.86 0.79
N PRO A 249 20.36 15.15 1.17
CA PRO A 249 19.70 16.19 0.41
C PRO A 249 20.27 16.26 -1.01
N LEU A 250 19.37 16.27 -2.00
CA LEU A 250 19.78 16.43 -3.39
C LEU A 250 20.48 17.79 -3.61
N PRO A 251 21.47 17.87 -4.52
CA PRO A 251 22.14 19.11 -4.86
C PRO A 251 21.12 20.20 -5.24
N GLN A 252 21.19 21.36 -4.60
CA GLN A 252 20.27 22.45 -4.92
C GLN A 252 20.61 23.04 -6.28
N VAL A 253 19.75 22.78 -7.26
CA VAL A 253 19.89 23.29 -8.64
C VAL A 253 19.75 24.82 -8.76
N ASN A 254 19.34 25.54 -7.70
CA ASN A 254 19.27 27.02 -7.71
C ASN A 254 19.43 27.65 -6.32
N PRO A 255 20.56 28.32 -6.01
CA PRO A 255 20.80 29.02 -4.74
C PRO A 255 19.88 30.22 -4.47
N ARG A 256 19.16 30.71 -5.49
CA ARG A 256 18.47 32.00 -5.47
C ARG A 256 17.21 32.04 -4.60
N PHE A 257 16.65 30.89 -4.22
CA PHE A 257 15.45 30.85 -3.37
C PHE A 257 15.74 30.81 -1.87
N ASN A 258 17.01 30.86 -1.46
CA ASN A 258 17.40 30.76 -0.05
C ASN A 258 17.53 32.13 0.67
N VAL A 259 17.17 33.23 0.02
CA VAL A 259 17.25 34.58 0.60
C VAL A 259 15.85 35.13 0.84
N ARG A 260 15.19 34.74 1.95
CA ARG A 260 14.07 35.54 2.51
C ARG A 260 13.61 35.24 3.94
N ASN A 261 14.32 34.45 4.74
CA ASN A 261 13.93 34.21 6.15
C ASN A 261 14.88 34.77 7.22
N SER A 262 15.72 35.75 6.87
CA SER A 262 16.52 36.52 7.83
C SER A 262 16.23 38.02 7.76
N ARG A 263 14.96 38.40 7.60
CA ARG A 263 14.51 39.73 8.05
C ARG A 263 14.45 39.71 9.57
N LYS A 264 15.62 39.91 10.18
CA LYS A 264 15.81 40.36 11.56
C LYS A 264 14.77 41.47 11.80
N ARG A 265 13.75 41.22 12.64
CA ARG A 265 12.86 42.29 13.12
C ARG A 265 13.78 43.28 13.84
N ARG A 266 14.01 44.44 13.22
CA ARG A 266 14.60 45.59 13.89
C ARG A 266 13.57 46.01 14.93
N HIS A 267 13.81 45.65 16.19
CA HIS A 267 13.12 46.26 17.31
C HIS A 267 13.74 47.65 17.45
N ASP A 268 13.08 48.66 16.88
CA ASP A 268 13.45 50.05 17.09
C ASP A 268 13.05 50.45 18.51
N ASN A 269 14.06 50.73 19.33
CA ASN A 269 13.91 51.51 20.56
C ASN A 269 13.69 52.96 20.12
N SER A 270 12.45 53.47 20.23
CA SER A 270 12.15 54.88 20.01
C SER A 270 12.22 55.64 21.34
N GLU A 271 13.39 56.17 21.67
CA GLU A 271 13.52 57.39 22.47
C GLU A 271 14.42 58.36 21.68
N GLY A 272 13.86 59.50 21.29
CA GLY A 272 14.55 60.48 20.46
C GLY A 272 13.66 61.64 20.03
N THR A 273 13.43 62.54 20.98
CA THR A 273 13.33 64.01 20.89
C THR A 273 13.09 64.71 19.53
N ASP A 274 12.10 65.61 19.58
CA ASP A 274 11.83 66.78 18.72
C ASP A 274 13.01 67.39 17.97
N SER A 275 12.80 67.76 16.70
CA SER A 275 12.93 69.15 16.19
C SER A 275 12.77 69.27 14.67
N PHE A 276 11.74 70.05 14.28
CA PHE A 276 11.71 71.15 13.30
C PHE A 276 12.03 70.98 11.78
N GLU A 277 10.98 71.30 11.00
CA GLU A 277 10.87 72.12 9.77
C GLU A 277 11.71 71.88 8.49
N GLY A 278 11.02 72.01 7.35
CA GLY A 278 11.65 72.27 6.04
C GLY A 278 10.72 72.04 4.84
N GLU A 279 10.12 73.13 4.35
CA GLU A 279 9.29 73.25 3.14
C GLU A 279 9.91 72.70 1.84
N GLY A 280 9.05 72.34 0.87
CA GLY A 280 9.47 72.16 -0.53
C GLY A 280 8.38 71.70 -1.50
N LYS A 281 7.43 72.58 -1.84
CA LYS A 281 6.52 72.42 -3.00
C LYS A 281 7.31 72.36 -4.32
N LYS A 282 6.94 71.44 -5.22
CA LYS A 282 6.93 71.71 -6.68
C LYS A 282 5.98 70.77 -7.42
N ASP A 283 4.87 71.34 -7.86
CA ASP A 283 3.99 70.80 -8.91
C ASP A 283 4.74 70.66 -10.25
N LYS A 284 4.36 69.68 -11.08
CA LYS A 284 3.53 69.92 -12.30
C LYS A 284 3.62 68.79 -13.35
N LYS A 285 2.41 68.32 -13.71
CA LYS A 285 1.87 67.86 -15.00
C LYS A 285 2.07 66.44 -15.52
N ASP A 286 0.89 65.89 -15.81
CA ASP A 286 0.52 64.81 -16.73
C ASP A 286 1.12 64.93 -18.13
N TYR A 287 1.30 63.76 -18.76
CA TYR A 287 1.00 63.56 -20.17
C TYR A 287 0.62 62.10 -20.45
N ASP A 288 -0.61 61.89 -20.93
CA ASP A 288 -1.09 60.68 -21.59
C ASP A 288 -0.22 60.32 -22.81
N SER A 289 -0.06 59.03 -23.12
CA SER A 289 -0.51 58.44 -24.40
C SER A 289 0.00 57.01 -24.60
N LEU A 290 -0.95 56.19 -25.07
CA LEU A 290 -0.87 54.85 -25.69
C LEU A 290 -0.76 53.62 -24.78
#